data_AF-A0A6L7SVC9-F1
#
_entry.id   AF-A0A6L7SVC9-F1
#
_cell.length_a   1.000
_cell.length_b   1.000
_cell.length_c   1.000
_cell.angle_alpha   90.00
_cell.angle_beta   90.00
_cell.angle_gamma   90.00
#
_symmetry.space_group_name_H-M   'P 1'
#
loop_
_entity.id
_entity.type
_entity.pdbx_description
1 polymer ?
#
loop_
_entity_poly.entity_id
_entity_poly.type
_entity_poly.pdbx_seq_one_letter_code
_entity_poly.pdbx_strand_id
1 'polypeptide(L)'
;MTAMRRAGINVTSRRLRHIGPDDGTRQVLRKKGIDLRLGLDVVRMARNGDLDMAIIFSQDQDLAEVASEVRDISQSQGRWLNIVSAFPKSSAATAWRGISRTD
;
A
#
# COMPACT_ATOMS: atom_id res chain seq x y z
N MET A 1 2.10 -17.15 6.02
CA MET A 1 3.39 -16.49 5.70
C MET A 1 4.42 -17.44 5.09
N THR A 2 4.62 -18.65 5.64
CA THR A 2 5.67 -19.59 5.17
C THR A 2 5.58 -19.94 3.69
N ALA A 3 4.37 -20.18 3.17
CA ALA A 3 4.17 -20.45 1.73
C ALA A 3 4.59 -19.27 0.84
N MET A 4 4.20 -18.03 1.21
CA MET A 4 4.58 -16.82 0.45
C MET A 4 6.09 -16.59 0.46
N ARG A 5 6.75 -16.73 1.62
CA ARG A 5 8.21 -16.61 1.70
C ARG A 5 8.92 -17.67 0.86
N ARG A 6 8.42 -18.92 0.86
CA ARG A 6 8.95 -20.01 0.02
C ARG A 6 8.77 -19.73 -1.48
N ALA A 7 7.71 -19.01 -1.85
CA ALA A 7 7.50 -18.53 -3.22
C ALA A 7 8.35 -17.29 -3.57
N GLY A 8 9.34 -16.91 -2.74
CA GLY A 8 10.20 -15.74 -2.99
C GLY A 8 9.56 -14.39 -2.66
N ILE A 9 8.38 -14.37 -2.04
CA ILE A 9 7.69 -13.12 -1.71
C ILE A 9 8.32 -12.49 -0.45
N ASN A 10 8.70 -11.22 -0.57
CA ASN A 10 9.18 -10.43 0.56
C ASN A 10 8.03 -10.09 1.52
N VAL A 11 7.84 -10.93 2.54
CA VAL A 11 6.77 -10.75 3.52
C VAL A 11 7.24 -9.87 4.69
N THR A 12 6.48 -8.80 4.95
CA THR A 12 6.61 -7.99 6.16
C THR A 12 5.37 -8.14 7.04
N SER A 13 5.57 -8.19 8.35
CA SER A 13 4.49 -8.19 9.33
C SER A 13 4.85 -7.32 10.52
N ARG A 14 3.83 -6.75 11.15
CA ARG A 14 3.89 -6.16 12.50
C ARG A 14 2.62 -6.52 13.23
N ARG A 15 2.66 -6.54 14.55
CA ARG A 15 1.48 -6.79 15.39
C ARG A 15 0.66 -5.50 15.53
N LEU A 16 -0.66 -5.62 15.60
CA LEU A 16 -1.52 -4.53 16.03
C LEU A 16 -1.17 -4.19 17.49
N ARG A 17 -1.26 -2.91 17.84
CA ARG A 17 -1.04 -2.44 19.23
C ARG A 17 -2.37 -1.99 19.81
N HIS A 18 -2.72 -2.54 20.96
CA HIS A 18 -3.82 -2.04 21.79
C HIS A 18 -3.32 -0.81 22.54
N ILE A 19 -4.11 0.27 22.56
CA ILE A 19 -3.73 1.52 23.26
C ILE A 19 -4.78 1.99 24.27
N GLY A 20 -5.76 1.15 24.63
CA GLY A 20 -6.80 1.51 25.59
C GLY A 20 -7.08 0.38 26.57
N PRO A 21 -7.71 0.69 27.73
CA PRO A 21 -8.25 -0.32 28.62
C PRO A 21 -9.30 -1.16 27.86
N ASP A 22 -9.30 -2.46 28.11
CA ASP A 22 -10.34 -3.36 27.61
C ASP A 22 -11.55 -3.21 28.54
N ASP A 23 -12.46 -2.30 28.20
CA ASP A 23 -13.69 -2.03 28.98
C ASP A 23 -14.78 -3.09 28.75
N GLY A 24 -14.46 -4.18 28.04
CA GLY A 24 -15.39 -5.25 27.70
C GLY A 24 -16.34 -4.91 26.55
N THR A 25 -16.31 -3.69 26.01
CA THR A 25 -17.22 -3.24 24.95
C THR A 25 -16.52 -2.74 23.69
N ARG A 26 -15.28 -2.21 23.77
CA ARG A 26 -14.55 -1.80 22.56
C ARG A 26 -13.03 -1.71 22.75
N GLN A 27 -12.28 -2.58 22.10
CA GLN A 27 -10.82 -2.45 22.03
C GLN A 27 -10.41 -1.29 21.12
N VAL A 28 -9.68 -0.31 21.67
CA VAL A 28 -9.01 0.73 20.88
C VAL A 28 -7.74 0.16 20.25
N LEU A 29 -7.87 -0.28 19.00
CA LEU A 29 -6.75 -0.77 18.19
C LEU A 29 -6.06 0.40 17.47
N ARG A 30 -4.74 0.52 17.61
CA ARG A 30 -3.95 1.40 16.73
C ARG A 30 -3.84 0.75 15.36
N LYS A 31 -4.30 1.45 14.30
CA LYS A 31 -3.91 1.12 12.92
C LYS A 31 -2.38 0.97 12.88
N LYS A 32 -1.92 -0.13 12.29
CA LYS A 32 -0.50 -0.40 12.13
C LYS A 32 0.02 0.44 10.98
N GLY A 33 1.11 1.19 11.18
CA GLY A 33 1.77 1.96 10.10
C GLY A 33 2.47 1.08 9.07
N ILE A 34 1.77 0.09 8.53
CA ILE A 34 2.25 -0.74 7.42
C ILE A 34 2.19 0.05 6.12
N ASP A 35 1.21 0.95 5.99
CA ASP A 35 1.00 1.80 4.81
C ASP A 35 2.19 2.74 4.62
N LEU A 36 2.73 3.32 5.71
CA LEU A 36 3.98 4.08 5.67
C LEU A 36 5.16 3.26 5.13
N ARG A 37 5.32 2.02 5.61
CA ARG A 37 6.42 1.18 5.12
C ARG A 37 6.23 0.82 3.65
N LEU A 38 5.01 0.44 3.27
CA LEU A 38 4.67 0.11 1.89
C LEU A 38 4.95 1.30 0.97
N GLY A 39 4.52 2.49 1.35
CA GLY A 39 4.80 3.72 0.62
C GLY A 39 6.29 4.02 0.49
N LEU A 40 7.05 3.92 1.59
CA LEU A 40 8.51 4.11 1.56
C LEU A 40 9.22 3.10 0.67
N ASP A 41 8.80 1.82 0.70
CA ASP A 41 9.39 0.78 -0.15
C ASP A 41 9.12 1.09 -1.63
N VAL A 42 7.87 1.46 -2.00
CA VAL A 42 7.52 1.84 -3.38
C VAL A 42 8.27 3.08 -3.85
N VAL A 43 8.30 4.16 -3.05
CA VAL A 43 9.00 5.41 -3.40
C VAL A 43 10.50 5.18 -3.54
N ARG A 44 11.13 4.38 -2.67
CA ARG A 44 12.55 4.03 -2.78
C ARG A 44 12.83 3.26 -4.07
N MET A 45 12.06 2.20 -4.33
CA MET A 45 12.24 1.38 -5.53
C MET A 45 12.00 2.18 -6.79
N ALA A 46 10.98 3.06 -6.78
CA ALA A 46 10.80 4.05 -7.82
C ALA A 46 12.10 4.87 -7.96
N ARG A 47 12.50 5.69 -6.98
CA ARG A 47 13.67 6.59 -7.12
C ARG A 47 14.94 5.90 -7.65
N ASN A 48 15.18 4.65 -7.26
CA ASN A 48 16.36 3.86 -7.65
C ASN A 48 16.29 3.25 -9.06
N GLY A 49 15.12 3.20 -9.68
CA GLY A 49 14.91 2.47 -10.94
C GLY A 49 14.74 0.96 -10.75
N ASP A 50 14.37 0.51 -9.55
CA ASP A 50 14.17 -0.92 -9.22
C ASP A 50 12.82 -1.45 -9.75
N LEU A 51 11.94 -0.56 -10.26
CA LEU A 51 10.66 -0.91 -10.86
C LEU A 51 10.26 0.10 -11.94
N ASP A 52 9.48 -0.39 -12.91
CA ASP A 52 8.76 0.40 -13.92
C ASP A 52 7.25 0.43 -13.66
N MET A 53 6.74 -0.47 -12.81
CA MET A 53 5.33 -0.51 -12.44
C MET A 53 5.13 -0.99 -11.00
N ALA A 54 4.28 -0.29 -10.25
CA ALA A 54 3.81 -0.71 -8.93
C ALA A 54 2.34 -1.15 -9.00
N ILE A 55 2.05 -2.39 -8.59
CA ILE A 55 0.67 -2.90 -8.45
C ILE A 55 0.36 -3.02 -6.97
N ILE A 56 -0.54 -2.16 -6.49
CA ILE A 56 -0.93 -2.14 -5.06
C ILE A 56 -2.29 -2.81 -4.90
N PHE A 57 -2.32 -3.91 -4.17
CA PHE A 57 -3.55 -4.60 -3.77
C PHE A 57 -4.16 -3.93 -2.53
N SER A 58 -4.80 -2.77 -2.72
CA SER A 58 -5.46 -2.02 -1.65
C SER A 58 -6.40 -0.96 -2.22
N GLN A 59 -7.39 -0.55 -1.43
CA GLN A 59 -8.22 0.64 -1.67
C GLN A 59 -7.96 1.75 -0.64
N ASP A 60 -6.96 1.58 0.23
CA ASP A 60 -6.66 2.55 1.29
C ASP A 60 -6.16 3.87 0.69
N GLN A 61 -6.91 4.94 0.93
CA GLN A 61 -6.61 6.26 0.36
C GLN A 61 -5.39 6.91 1.01
N ASP A 62 -4.91 6.40 2.16
CA ASP A 62 -3.65 6.79 2.81
C ASP A 62 -2.41 6.53 1.91
N LEU A 63 -2.58 5.80 0.80
CA LEU A 63 -1.55 5.53 -0.21
C LEU A 63 -1.63 6.45 -1.43
N ALA A 64 -2.58 7.38 -1.48
CA ALA A 64 -2.72 8.30 -2.62
C ALA A 64 -1.48 9.18 -2.80
N GLU A 65 -0.82 9.56 -1.70
CA GLU A 65 0.42 10.34 -1.66
C GLU A 65 1.56 9.60 -2.36
N VAL A 66 1.65 8.28 -2.15
CA VAL A 66 2.62 7.41 -2.83
C VAL A 66 2.41 7.47 -4.35
N ALA A 67 1.14 7.43 -4.79
CA ALA A 67 0.81 7.49 -6.22
C ALA A 67 1.17 8.84 -6.88
N SER A 68 1.13 9.93 -6.11
CA SER A 68 1.62 11.23 -6.53
C SER A 68 3.15 11.25 -6.64
N GLU A 69 3.84 10.82 -5.59
CA GLU A 69 5.32 10.79 -5.57
C GLU A 69 5.89 9.95 -6.72
N VAL A 70 5.27 8.81 -7.03
CA VAL A 70 5.68 7.96 -8.17
C VAL A 70 5.54 8.70 -9.50
N ARG A 71 4.48 9.48 -9.72
CA ARG A 71 4.32 10.30 -10.94
C ARG A 71 5.35 11.40 -11.03
N ASP A 72 5.62 12.07 -9.93
CA ASP A 72 6.63 13.13 -9.89
C ASP A 72 8.03 12.56 -10.17
N ILE A 73 8.32 11.35 -9.67
CA ILE A 73 9.55 10.61 -10.02
C ILE A 73 9.58 10.25 -11.50
N SER A 74 8.47 9.74 -12.06
CA SER A 74 8.37 9.41 -13.49
C SER A 74 8.69 10.62 -14.36
N GLN A 75 8.06 11.76 -14.08
CA GLN A 75 8.24 13.00 -14.81
C GLN A 75 9.66 13.56 -14.64
N SER A 76 10.17 13.63 -13.40
CA SER A 76 11.50 14.19 -13.12
C SER A 76 12.64 13.36 -13.71
N GLN A 77 12.47 12.04 -13.83
CA GLN A 77 13.46 11.15 -14.41
C GLN A 77 13.23 10.88 -15.90
N GLY A 78 12.14 11.39 -16.49
CA GLY A 78 11.82 11.18 -17.90
C GLY A 78 11.66 9.71 -18.30
N ARG A 79 11.17 8.87 -17.37
CA ARG A 79 11.04 7.43 -17.60
C ARG A 79 9.63 6.92 -17.43
N TRP A 80 9.33 5.82 -18.13
CA TRP A 80 8.07 5.13 -17.99
C TRP A 80 7.99 4.46 -16.60
N LEU A 81 7.07 4.96 -15.79
CA LEU A 81 6.87 4.48 -14.42
C LEU A 81 5.40 4.67 -14.04
N ASN A 82 4.70 3.57 -13.82
CA ASN A 82 3.26 3.57 -13.55
C ASN A 82 2.92 3.00 -12.17
N ILE A 83 1.74 3.35 -11.67
CA ILE A 83 1.22 2.82 -10.39
C ILE A 83 -0.29 2.59 -10.49
N VAL A 84 -0.70 1.36 -10.24
CA VAL A 84 -2.10 0.92 -10.33
C VAL A 84 -2.59 0.37 -9.00
N SER A 85 -3.89 0.52 -8.76
CA SER A 85 -4.59 -0.06 -7.60
C SER A 85 -5.43 -1.26 -8.05
N ALA A 86 -5.07 -2.44 -7.57
CA ALA A 86 -5.83 -3.67 -7.76
C ALA A 86 -6.77 -3.89 -6.57
N PHE A 87 -8.06 -4.03 -6.84
CA PHE A 87 -9.07 -4.22 -5.80
C PHE A 87 -10.24 -5.08 -6.32
N PRO A 88 -10.90 -5.87 -5.46
CA PRO A 88 -12.02 -6.69 -5.88
C PRO A 88 -13.21 -5.82 -6.26
N LYS A 89 -13.80 -6.10 -7.43
CA LYS A 89 -15.05 -5.49 -7.88
C LYS A 89 -16.17 -6.52 -7.72
N SER A 90 -17.20 -6.17 -6.95
CA SER A 90 -18.41 -7.01 -6.81
C SER A 90 -19.63 -6.15 -6.59
N SER A 91 -20.83 -6.71 -6.81
CA SER A 91 -22.10 -6.03 -6.50
C SER A 91 -22.29 -5.75 -5.01
N ALA A 92 -21.57 -6.47 -4.13
CA ALA A 92 -21.58 -6.28 -2.69
C ALA A 92 -20.46 -5.37 -2.18
N ALA A 93 -19.61 -4.84 -3.08
CA ALA A 93 -18.49 -3.99 -2.68
C ALA A 93 -19.01 -2.63 -2.18
N THR A 94 -18.49 -2.19 -1.03
CA THR A 94 -18.81 -0.87 -0.46
C THR A 94 -17.97 0.25 -1.06
N ALA A 95 -16.89 -0.08 -1.78
CA ALA A 95 -15.99 0.86 -2.42
C ALA A 95 -15.85 0.55 -3.92
N TRP A 96 -16.07 1.57 -4.75
CA TRP A 96 -16.19 1.44 -6.21
C TRP A 96 -14.93 1.83 -6.99
N ARG A 97 -13.92 2.38 -6.30
CA ARG A 97 -12.67 2.85 -6.92
C ARG A 97 -11.44 2.43 -6.12
N GLY A 98 -10.29 2.48 -6.78
CA GLY A 98 -8.99 2.24 -6.17
C GLY A 98 -8.44 3.45 -5.45
N ILE A 99 -7.15 3.39 -5.15
CA ILE A 99 -6.36 4.48 -4.58
C ILE A 99 -6.45 5.71 -5.52
N SER A 100 -6.69 6.89 -4.97
CA SER A 100 -6.70 8.13 -5.77
C SER A 100 -5.36 8.32 -6.49
N ARG A 101 -5.43 8.88 -7.71
CA ARG A 101 -4.26 9.16 -8.53
C ARG A 101 -3.46 7.91 -8.90
N THR A 102 -4.04 6.72 -8.96
CA THR A 102 -3.42 5.59 -9.68
C THR A 102 -3.90 5.56 -11.13
N ASP A 103 -3.17 4.86 -12.00
CA ASP A 103 -3.56 4.64 -13.39
C ASP A 103 -4.76 3.69 -13.52
#